data_AF-A0A958Z937-F1
#
_entry.id   AF-A0A958Z937-F1
#
_cell.length_a   1.000
_cell.length_b   1.000
_cell.length_c   1.000
_cell.angle_alpha   90.00
_cell.angle_beta   90.00
_cell.angle_gamma   90.00
#
_symmetry.space_group_name_H-M   'P 1'
#
loop_
_entity.id
_entity.type
_entity.pdbx_description
1 polymer ?
#
loop_
_entity_poly.entity_id
_entity_poly.type
_entity_poly.pdbx_seq_one_letter_code
_entity_poly.pdbx_strand_id
1 'polypeptide(L)'
;MDEISGSGNHYTAMFWEMDPRLGRRWNRDPKPNPSISEYAVFKNNPIFFTDVLGDTVKGDLKSYNQVKSYVNNQISGFNKQIGNTNTKIADRTAAGKNTGRLESKLARLESSKSAYQGILDEYTALENSTQVYNIVSGASVPAGAGGETRFNSATGYVDVVVGGQLSLLEALPHELKHAYQFETGKISLGYSGGSGSLYDLQDEVEAYQRSQMFGFYPGANITGSWVTTNKGYGTLGKTQLTMSTPEMSGATVTYGDQIKASIYSKGKAGKPPFQVIKDWQIWYNQGTSGQPFIK
;
A
#
# COMPACT_ATOMS: atom_id res chain seq x y z
N MET A 1 5.14 -37.59 -25.40
CA MET A 1 4.62 -36.96 -26.63
C MET A 1 5.44 -35.70 -26.82
N ASP A 2 6.45 -35.80 -27.67
CA ASP A 2 7.35 -34.70 -27.99
C ASP A 2 6.68 -33.81 -29.04
N GLU A 3 6.36 -32.56 -28.66
CA GLU A 3 6.08 -31.51 -29.64
C GLU A 3 7.36 -30.73 -29.91
N ILE A 4 7.77 -30.79 -31.18
CA ILE A 4 8.84 -30.03 -31.80
C ILE A 4 8.38 -28.57 -31.90
N SER A 5 8.74 -27.75 -30.92
CA SER A 5 8.84 -26.30 -31.12
C SER A 5 10.04 -25.78 -30.34
N GLY A 6 10.99 -25.15 -31.04
CA GLY A 6 12.27 -24.71 -30.45
C GLY A 6 12.14 -23.68 -29.33
N SER A 7 13.27 -23.35 -28.71
CA SER A 7 13.38 -22.28 -27.70
C SER A 7 12.80 -20.95 -28.23
N GLY A 8 11.85 -20.34 -27.51
CA GLY A 8 11.30 -19.02 -27.82
C GLY A 8 9.85 -18.97 -28.33
N ASN A 9 9.09 -20.07 -28.30
CA ASN A 9 7.71 -20.11 -28.83
C ASN A 9 6.60 -19.76 -27.83
N HIS A 10 6.94 -19.46 -26.58
CA HIS A 10 5.98 -19.05 -25.54
C HIS A 10 6.61 -17.95 -24.70
N TYR A 11 5.84 -16.88 -24.43
CA TYR A 11 6.24 -15.86 -23.47
C TYR A 11 5.52 -16.13 -22.14
N THR A 12 6.29 -16.31 -21.08
CA THR A 12 5.79 -16.62 -19.73
C THR A 12 5.81 -15.36 -18.86
N ALA A 13 4.69 -15.05 -18.20
CA ALA A 13 4.57 -14.07 -17.13
C ALA A 13 3.98 -14.75 -15.88
N MET A 14 4.21 -14.18 -14.69
CA MET A 14 3.91 -14.83 -13.39
C MET A 14 2.45 -15.30 -13.23
N PHE A 15 1.50 -14.76 -14.01
CA PHE A 15 0.08 -15.11 -13.95
C PHE A 15 -0.52 -15.60 -15.28
N TRP A 16 0.27 -15.73 -16.35
CA TRP A 16 -0.23 -16.16 -17.66
C TRP A 16 0.87 -16.53 -18.68
N GLU A 17 0.50 -17.33 -19.67
CA GLU A 17 1.34 -17.69 -20.82
C GLU A 17 0.69 -17.18 -22.13
N MET A 18 1.51 -16.65 -23.04
CA MET A 18 1.09 -16.09 -24.33
C MET A 18 1.61 -16.94 -25.51
N ASP A 19 0.74 -17.24 -26.48
CA ASP A 19 1.17 -17.69 -27.81
C ASP A 19 1.50 -16.46 -28.69
N PRO A 20 2.77 -16.23 -29.03
CA PRO A 20 3.15 -15.08 -29.86
C PRO A 20 2.76 -15.19 -31.33
N ARG A 21 2.45 -16.40 -31.84
CA ARG A 21 1.98 -16.59 -33.22
C ARG A 21 0.51 -16.20 -33.36
N LEU A 22 -0.27 -16.46 -32.31
CA LEU A 22 -1.71 -16.18 -32.30
C LEU A 22 -2.05 -14.84 -31.64
N GLY A 23 -1.14 -14.27 -30.84
CA GLY A 23 -1.39 -13.05 -30.08
C GLY A 23 -2.56 -13.22 -29.11
N ARG A 24 -2.59 -14.35 -28.38
CA ARG A 24 -3.69 -14.73 -27.46
C ARG A 24 -3.14 -15.42 -26.21
N ARG A 25 -3.92 -15.40 -25.14
CA ARG A 25 -3.63 -16.13 -23.90
C ARG A 25 -3.96 -17.62 -24.05
N TRP A 26 -3.20 -18.47 -23.37
CA TRP A 26 -3.52 -19.90 -23.24
C TRP A 26 -4.59 -20.18 -22.17
N ASN A 27 -4.59 -19.39 -21.10
CA ASN A 27 -5.59 -19.46 -20.03
C ASN A 27 -6.56 -18.27 -20.08
N ARG A 28 -7.78 -18.51 -19.61
CA ARG A 28 -8.83 -17.49 -19.47
C ARG A 28 -8.36 -16.38 -18.53
N ASP A 29 -8.62 -15.12 -18.88
CA ASP A 29 -8.35 -13.97 -18.01
C ASP A 29 -9.03 -14.17 -16.63
N PRO A 30 -8.29 -14.15 -15.50
CA PRO A 30 -8.88 -14.19 -14.17
C PRO A 30 -9.73 -12.95 -13.84
N LYS A 31 -9.67 -11.87 -14.65
CA LYS A 31 -10.49 -10.66 -14.56
C LYS A 31 -11.08 -10.29 -15.94
N PRO A 32 -12.08 -11.05 -16.43
CA PRO A 32 -12.61 -10.86 -17.78
C PRO A 32 -13.33 -9.51 -17.93
N ASN A 33 -13.12 -8.83 -19.07
CA ASN A 33 -13.93 -7.69 -19.49
C ASN A 33 -15.05 -8.21 -20.41
N PRO A 34 -16.35 -8.03 -20.08
CA PRO A 34 -17.46 -8.56 -20.89
C PRO A 34 -17.49 -8.09 -22.34
N SER A 35 -16.85 -6.95 -22.65
CA SER A 35 -16.81 -6.36 -23.99
C SER A 35 -15.62 -6.86 -24.84
N ILE A 36 -14.77 -7.74 -24.30
CA ILE A 36 -13.55 -8.23 -24.96
C ILE A 36 -13.45 -9.74 -24.72
N SER A 37 -12.88 -10.49 -25.67
CA SER A 37 -12.65 -11.93 -25.48
C SER A 37 -11.78 -12.18 -24.23
N GLU A 38 -12.16 -13.18 -23.43
CA GLU A 38 -11.41 -13.61 -22.23
C GLU A 38 -10.00 -14.14 -22.55
N TYR A 39 -9.68 -14.34 -23.84
CA TYR A 39 -8.39 -14.77 -24.36
C TYR A 39 -7.61 -13.65 -25.06
N ALA A 40 -8.18 -12.44 -25.14
CA ALA A 40 -7.53 -11.30 -25.78
C ALA A 40 -6.38 -10.76 -24.90
N VAL A 41 -5.28 -10.39 -25.55
CA VAL A 41 -4.13 -9.72 -24.93
C VAL A 41 -4.10 -8.26 -25.38
N PHE A 42 -3.64 -7.35 -24.52
CA PHE A 42 -3.43 -5.93 -24.85
C PHE A 42 -4.65 -5.23 -25.48
N LYS A 43 -5.88 -5.65 -25.13
CA LYS A 43 -7.15 -5.18 -25.75
C LYS A 43 -7.14 -5.23 -27.29
N ASN A 44 -6.47 -6.23 -27.88
CA ASN A 44 -6.24 -6.37 -29.32
C ASN A 44 -5.41 -5.24 -29.98
N ASN A 45 -4.68 -4.43 -29.21
CA ASN A 45 -3.80 -3.41 -29.77
C ASN A 45 -2.41 -3.42 -29.08
N PRO A 46 -1.52 -4.36 -29.49
CA PRO A 46 -0.20 -4.57 -28.89
C PRO A 46 0.82 -3.47 -29.22
N ILE A 47 0.48 -2.51 -30.09
CA ILE A 47 1.35 -1.38 -30.42
C ILE A 47 1.22 -0.27 -29.37
N PHE A 48 0.03 -0.08 -28.82
CA PHE A 48 -0.26 0.98 -27.84
C PHE A 48 -0.34 0.49 -26.39
N PHE A 49 -0.65 -0.80 -26.16
CA PHE A 49 -0.86 -1.34 -24.82
C PHE A 49 0.19 -2.40 -24.49
N THR A 50 0.99 -2.13 -23.47
CA THR A 50 1.83 -3.10 -22.77
C THR A 50 1.21 -3.39 -21.41
N ASP A 51 0.77 -4.63 -21.19
CA ASP A 51 0.30 -5.14 -19.90
C ASP A 51 1.46 -5.91 -19.23
N VAL A 52 2.24 -5.21 -18.42
CA VAL A 52 3.45 -5.78 -17.80
C VAL A 52 3.10 -6.56 -16.53
N LEU A 53 2.05 -6.17 -15.77
CA LEU A 53 1.72 -6.76 -14.45
C LEU A 53 0.22 -6.73 -14.02
N GLY A 54 -0.73 -6.19 -14.78
CA GLY A 54 -2.12 -6.06 -14.30
C GLY A 54 -2.32 -5.05 -13.15
N ASP A 55 -1.77 -3.83 -13.32
CA ASP A 55 -1.59 -2.81 -12.28
C ASP A 55 -2.87 -2.39 -11.52
N THR A 56 -2.81 -2.47 -10.18
CA THR A 56 -3.87 -2.04 -9.25
C THR A 56 -3.63 -0.67 -8.62
N VAL A 57 -2.42 -0.11 -8.73
CA VAL A 57 -2.19 1.33 -8.51
C VAL A 57 -2.49 2.10 -9.80
N LYS A 58 -3.36 3.11 -9.73
CA LYS A 58 -3.84 3.88 -10.90
C LYS A 58 -3.82 5.39 -10.64
N GLY A 59 -4.20 6.18 -11.64
CA GLY A 59 -4.33 7.63 -11.52
C GLY A 59 -3.03 8.37 -11.84
N ASP A 60 -2.61 9.29 -10.98
CA ASP A 60 -1.37 10.07 -11.16
C ASP A 60 -0.11 9.24 -10.89
N LEU A 61 0.20 8.36 -11.83
CA LEU A 61 1.39 7.50 -11.80
C LEU A 61 2.69 8.31 -11.87
N LYS A 62 2.67 9.54 -12.40
CA LYS A 62 3.85 10.39 -12.43
C LYS A 62 4.26 10.77 -11.00
N SER A 63 3.31 11.25 -10.21
CA SER A 63 3.53 11.59 -8.80
C SER A 63 3.94 10.38 -7.97
N TYR A 64 3.28 9.24 -8.18
CA TYR A 64 3.63 7.98 -7.53
C TYR A 64 5.07 7.54 -7.86
N ASN A 65 5.44 7.55 -9.15
CA ASN A 65 6.78 7.17 -9.60
C ASN A 65 7.85 8.14 -9.07
N GLN A 66 7.53 9.43 -8.89
CA GLN A 66 8.44 10.40 -8.26
C GLN A 66 8.74 10.02 -6.81
N VAL A 67 7.71 9.66 -6.03
CA VAL A 67 7.87 9.17 -4.65
C VAL A 67 8.65 7.86 -4.60
N LYS A 68 8.31 6.87 -5.46
CA LYS A 68 9.03 5.60 -5.55
C LYS A 68 10.50 5.80 -5.94
N SER A 69 10.78 6.73 -6.86
CA SER A 69 12.14 7.10 -7.27
C SER A 69 12.94 7.72 -6.12
N TYR A 70 12.32 8.56 -5.29
CA TYR A 70 12.96 9.10 -4.09
C TYR A 70 13.43 7.97 -3.16
N VAL A 71 12.57 6.98 -2.88
CA VAL A 71 12.92 5.81 -2.04
C VAL A 71 14.09 5.04 -2.63
N ASN A 72 14.05 4.73 -3.93
CA ASN A 72 15.13 4.01 -4.63
C ASN A 72 16.46 4.77 -4.59
N ASN A 73 16.43 6.10 -4.72
CA ASN A 73 17.61 6.94 -4.63
C ASN A 73 18.21 6.93 -3.22
N GLN A 74 17.39 6.95 -2.17
CA GLN A 74 17.85 6.81 -0.78
C GLN A 74 18.53 5.45 -0.54
N ILE A 75 17.90 4.36 -0.98
CA ILE A 75 18.47 3.00 -0.89
C ILE A 75 19.82 2.92 -1.61
N SER A 76 19.90 3.47 -2.83
CA SER A 76 21.14 3.52 -3.61
C SER A 76 22.24 4.33 -2.89
N GLY A 77 21.87 5.45 -2.27
CA GLY A 77 22.75 6.26 -1.44
C GLY A 77 23.30 5.47 -0.25
N PHE A 78 22.45 4.75 0.49
CA PHE A 78 22.89 3.91 1.60
C PHE A 78 23.79 2.76 1.14
N ASN A 79 23.46 2.07 0.05
CA ASN A 79 24.29 1.00 -0.51
C ASN A 79 25.72 1.48 -0.80
N LYS A 80 25.87 2.67 -1.39
CA LYS A 80 27.19 3.28 -1.62
C LYS A 80 27.93 3.55 -0.31
N GLN A 81 27.24 4.10 0.69
CA GLN A 81 27.86 4.38 1.99
C GLN A 81 28.25 3.10 2.75
N ILE A 82 27.43 2.07 2.67
CA ILE A 82 27.67 0.72 3.21
C ILE A 82 28.92 0.13 2.56
N GLY A 83 28.98 0.08 1.22
CA GLY A 83 30.14 -0.44 0.49
C GLY A 83 31.45 0.28 0.84
N ASN A 84 31.41 1.62 0.92
CA ASN A 84 32.56 2.42 1.36
C ASN A 84 32.96 2.14 2.82
N THR A 85 31.99 1.91 3.70
CA THR A 85 32.25 1.61 5.12
C THR A 85 32.82 0.22 5.30
N ASN A 86 32.30 -0.78 4.58
CA ASN A 86 32.83 -2.14 4.55
C ASN A 86 34.28 -2.19 4.05
N THR A 87 34.60 -1.46 2.99
CA THR A 87 35.99 -1.34 2.51
C THR A 87 36.91 -0.80 3.61
N LYS A 88 36.51 0.29 4.29
CA LYS A 88 37.29 0.85 5.40
C LYS A 88 37.42 -0.08 6.61
N ILE A 89 36.39 -0.88 6.89
CA ILE A 89 36.47 -1.91 7.93
C ILE A 89 37.53 -2.94 7.54
N ALA A 90 37.47 -3.48 6.31
CA ALA A 90 38.43 -4.45 5.81
C ALA A 90 39.87 -3.93 5.87
N ASP A 91 40.12 -2.70 5.39
CA ASP A 91 41.47 -2.07 5.44
C ASP A 91 42.00 -1.94 6.87
N ARG A 92 41.14 -1.57 7.82
CA ARG A 92 41.54 -1.41 9.23
C ARG A 92 41.77 -2.75 9.91
N THR A 93 40.92 -3.74 9.63
CA THR A 93 41.10 -5.11 10.11
C THR A 93 42.42 -5.68 9.62
N ALA A 94 42.75 -5.51 8.32
CA ALA A 94 44.02 -5.93 7.75
C ALA A 94 45.23 -5.21 8.39
N ALA A 95 45.06 -3.95 8.79
CA ALA A 95 46.08 -3.19 9.53
C ALA A 95 46.10 -3.46 11.05
N GLY A 96 45.31 -4.40 11.56
CA GLY A 96 45.22 -4.71 13.00
C GLY A 96 44.65 -3.57 13.86
N LYS A 97 43.88 -2.64 13.25
CA LYS A 97 43.34 -1.44 13.91
C LYS A 97 41.89 -1.67 14.36
N ASN A 98 41.49 -1.00 15.45
CA ASN A 98 40.10 -1.04 15.94
C ASN A 98 39.08 -0.55 14.88
N THR A 99 37.96 -1.28 14.75
CA THR A 99 36.87 -1.08 13.78
C THR A 99 35.53 -0.70 14.40
N GLY A 100 35.37 -0.73 15.73
CA GLY A 100 34.06 -0.66 16.40
C GLY A 100 33.22 0.59 16.06
N ARG A 101 33.86 1.75 15.83
CA ARG A 101 33.15 2.97 15.38
C ARG A 101 32.59 2.83 13.96
N LEU A 102 33.31 2.13 13.07
CA LEU A 102 32.85 1.87 11.70
C LEU A 102 31.76 0.80 11.68
N GLU A 103 31.86 -0.24 12.49
CA GLU A 103 30.81 -1.27 12.64
C GLU A 103 29.51 -0.66 13.18
N SER A 104 29.60 0.20 14.19
CA SER A 104 28.44 0.96 14.69
C SER A 104 27.84 1.87 13.63
N LYS A 105 28.66 2.47 12.76
CA LYS A 105 28.18 3.25 11.62
C LYS A 105 27.50 2.38 10.58
N LEU A 106 28.10 1.23 10.23
CA LEU A 106 27.55 0.26 9.29
C LEU A 106 26.17 -0.21 9.75
N ALA A 107 26.03 -0.59 11.03
CA ALA A 107 24.75 -1.00 11.59
C ALA A 107 23.66 0.09 11.42
N ARG A 108 23.99 1.36 11.71
CA ARG A 108 23.04 2.48 11.49
C ARG A 108 22.65 2.64 10.02
N LEU A 109 23.62 2.53 9.10
CA LEU A 109 23.36 2.63 7.66
C LEU A 109 22.46 1.50 7.17
N GLU A 110 22.69 0.27 7.61
CA GLU A 110 21.85 -0.88 7.28
C GLU A 110 20.44 -0.72 7.84
N SER A 111 20.30 -0.25 9.09
CA SER A 111 18.97 0.06 9.65
C SER A 111 18.25 1.14 8.86
N SER A 112 18.92 2.23 8.48
CA SER A 112 18.32 3.28 7.65
C SER A 112 17.92 2.76 6.27
N LYS A 113 18.79 1.98 5.59
CA LYS A 113 18.45 1.32 4.32
C LYS A 113 17.23 0.42 4.46
N SER A 114 17.20 -0.43 5.49
CA SER A 114 16.09 -1.35 5.75
C SER A 114 14.77 -0.61 5.95
N ALA A 115 14.78 0.57 6.57
CA ALA A 115 13.59 1.39 6.73
C ALA A 115 13.02 1.82 5.36
N TYR A 116 13.87 2.27 4.42
CA TYR A 116 13.44 2.60 3.06
C TYR A 116 13.05 1.38 2.23
N GLN A 117 13.73 0.24 2.42
CA GLN A 117 13.33 -1.01 1.78
C GLN A 117 11.91 -1.41 2.21
N GLY A 118 11.58 -1.26 3.50
CA GLY A 118 10.22 -1.48 3.99
C GLY A 118 9.18 -0.61 3.28
N ILE A 119 9.50 0.65 2.94
CA ILE A 119 8.60 1.49 2.13
C ILE A 119 8.37 0.90 0.74
N LEU A 120 9.42 0.40 0.08
CA LEU A 120 9.32 -0.21 -1.23
C LEU A 120 8.50 -1.50 -1.20
N ASP A 121 8.64 -2.28 -0.12
CA ASP A 121 7.87 -3.51 0.10
C ASP A 121 6.37 -3.18 0.31
N GLU A 122 6.05 -2.12 1.08
CA GLU A 122 4.68 -1.62 1.22
C GLU A 122 4.10 -1.21 -0.14
N TYR A 123 4.85 -0.47 -0.94
CA TYR A 123 4.42 -0.06 -2.29
C TYR A 123 4.19 -1.25 -3.20
N THR A 124 5.06 -2.26 -3.13
CA THR A 124 4.92 -3.51 -3.87
C THR A 124 3.67 -4.28 -3.45
N ALA A 125 3.31 -4.26 -2.16
CA ALA A 125 2.07 -4.86 -1.69
C ALA A 125 0.83 -4.15 -2.28
N LEU A 126 0.83 -2.82 -2.33
CA LEU A 126 -0.25 -2.05 -2.95
C LEU A 126 -0.36 -2.32 -4.46
N GLU A 127 0.77 -2.40 -5.17
CA GLU A 127 0.84 -2.69 -6.61
C GLU A 127 0.34 -4.09 -6.97
N ASN A 128 0.47 -5.06 -6.06
CA ASN A 128 0.04 -6.45 -6.25
C ASN A 128 -1.31 -6.77 -5.60
N SER A 129 -1.95 -5.80 -4.95
CA SER A 129 -3.22 -6.02 -4.25
C SER A 129 -4.38 -6.29 -5.22
N THR A 130 -5.41 -7.01 -4.76
CA THR A 130 -6.70 -7.08 -5.48
C THR A 130 -7.52 -5.79 -5.34
N GLN A 131 -7.25 -5.00 -4.30
CA GLN A 131 -7.84 -3.68 -4.11
C GLN A 131 -7.12 -2.67 -5.02
N VAL A 132 -7.90 -1.84 -5.70
CA VAL A 132 -7.34 -0.75 -6.52
C VAL A 132 -7.09 0.47 -5.64
N TYR A 133 -5.86 0.99 -5.74
CA TYR A 133 -5.39 2.20 -5.07
C TYR A 133 -5.19 3.30 -6.11
N ASN A 134 -6.06 4.30 -6.10
CA ASN A 134 -6.11 5.32 -7.15
C ASN A 134 -5.50 6.63 -6.64
N ILE A 135 -4.37 7.04 -7.22
CA ILE A 135 -3.68 8.27 -6.88
C ILE A 135 -4.39 9.45 -7.55
N VAL A 136 -4.94 10.36 -6.75
CA VAL A 136 -5.68 11.52 -7.24
C VAL A 136 -4.94 12.78 -6.83
N SER A 137 -4.26 13.42 -7.79
CA SER A 137 -3.62 14.71 -7.57
C SER A 137 -4.48 15.87 -8.06
N GLY A 138 -4.39 17.02 -7.37
CA GLY A 138 -5.05 18.25 -7.81
C GLY A 138 -6.56 18.32 -7.55
N ALA A 139 -7.12 17.37 -6.79
CA ALA A 139 -8.48 17.48 -6.28
C ALA A 139 -8.56 18.51 -5.14
N SER A 140 -9.74 19.13 -4.98
CA SER A 140 -10.02 20.01 -3.83
C SER A 140 -9.97 19.19 -2.54
N VAL A 141 -8.92 19.37 -1.75
CA VAL A 141 -8.84 18.89 -0.37
C VAL A 141 -9.27 20.04 0.57
N PRO A 142 -9.82 19.74 1.76
CA PRO A 142 -10.13 20.76 2.76
C PRO A 142 -8.91 21.67 3.03
N ALA A 143 -9.16 22.97 3.20
CA ALA A 143 -8.10 23.94 3.52
C ALA A 143 -7.35 23.51 4.79
N GLY A 144 -6.03 23.35 4.68
CA GLY A 144 -5.16 22.88 5.77
C GLY A 144 -4.93 21.36 5.80
N ALA A 145 -5.64 20.58 4.99
CA ALA A 145 -5.34 19.16 4.78
C ALA A 145 -4.26 19.01 3.69
N GLY A 146 -3.31 18.11 3.92
CA GLY A 146 -2.28 17.73 2.94
C GLY A 146 -2.73 16.69 1.93
N GLY A 147 -3.76 15.94 2.28
CA GLY A 147 -4.25 14.81 1.52
C GLY A 147 -5.41 14.12 2.26
N GLU A 148 -5.93 13.07 1.65
CA GLU A 148 -6.89 12.17 2.27
C GLU A 148 -6.82 10.80 1.60
N THR A 149 -6.83 9.73 2.40
CA THR A 149 -7.03 8.36 1.92
C THR A 149 -8.46 7.93 2.24
N ARG A 150 -9.27 7.68 1.20
CA ARG A 150 -10.70 7.38 1.37
C ARG A 150 -11.20 6.29 0.45
N PHE A 151 -12.23 5.58 0.88
CA PHE A 151 -12.95 4.66 0.01
C PHE A 151 -13.93 5.43 -0.87
N ASN A 152 -13.92 5.12 -2.17
CA ASN A 152 -14.84 5.66 -3.15
C ASN A 152 -15.90 4.60 -3.47
N SER A 153 -17.10 4.75 -2.89
CA SER A 153 -18.19 3.79 -3.09
C SER A 153 -18.75 3.75 -4.50
N ALA A 154 -18.48 4.75 -5.34
CA ALA A 154 -18.92 4.74 -6.74
C ALA A 154 -18.03 3.82 -7.60
N THR A 155 -16.73 3.75 -7.30
CA THR A 155 -15.76 2.96 -8.08
C THR A 155 -15.31 1.68 -7.37
N GLY A 156 -15.48 1.61 -6.05
CA GLY A 156 -14.90 0.56 -5.19
C GLY A 156 -13.40 0.74 -4.95
N TYR A 157 -12.81 1.86 -5.34
CA TYR A 157 -11.37 2.13 -5.18
C TYR A 157 -11.07 2.75 -3.82
N VAL A 158 -9.82 2.61 -3.37
CA VAL A 158 -9.26 3.45 -2.32
C VAL A 158 -8.55 4.60 -3.02
N ASP A 159 -9.13 5.79 -2.95
CA ASP A 159 -8.55 7.00 -3.50
C ASP A 159 -7.51 7.55 -2.52
N VAL A 160 -6.27 7.70 -2.99
CA VAL A 160 -5.14 8.33 -2.31
C VAL A 160 -5.05 9.74 -2.87
N VAL A 161 -5.69 10.68 -2.18
CA VAL A 161 -5.87 12.04 -2.67
C VAL A 161 -4.79 12.94 -2.11
N VAL A 162 -4.11 13.65 -3.00
CA VAL A 162 -3.09 14.63 -2.65
C VAL A 162 -3.42 15.99 -3.26
N GLY A 163 -3.35 17.02 -2.44
CA GLY A 163 -3.70 18.37 -2.83
C GLY A 163 -3.43 19.37 -1.72
N GLY A 164 -3.78 20.64 -1.95
CA GLY A 164 -3.65 21.67 -0.92
C GLY A 164 -2.24 22.27 -0.84
N GLN A 165 -1.84 22.70 0.37
CA GLN A 165 -0.61 23.49 0.58
C GLN A 165 0.64 22.64 0.86
N LEU A 166 0.50 21.35 1.16
CA LEU A 166 1.65 20.48 1.42
C LEU A 166 2.32 20.08 0.11
N SER A 167 3.64 19.85 0.18
CA SER A 167 4.38 19.38 -0.99
C SER A 167 4.01 17.93 -1.32
N LEU A 168 4.17 17.53 -2.59
CA LEU A 168 3.89 16.15 -3.01
C LEU A 168 4.67 15.11 -2.19
N LEU A 169 5.94 15.39 -1.87
CA LEU A 169 6.79 14.48 -1.11
C LEU A 169 6.44 14.42 0.39
N GLU A 170 5.61 15.34 0.86
CA GLU A 170 5.07 15.31 2.22
C GLU A 170 3.74 14.55 2.26
N ALA A 171 2.82 14.90 1.36
CA ALA A 171 1.47 14.37 1.36
C ALA A 171 1.38 12.95 0.80
N LEU A 172 1.98 12.67 -0.36
CA LEU A 172 1.76 11.38 -1.02
C LEU A 172 2.33 10.19 -0.23
N PRO A 173 3.54 10.25 0.34
CA PRO A 173 4.02 9.17 1.19
C PRO A 173 3.18 8.96 2.45
N HIS A 174 2.64 10.05 3.04
CA HIS A 174 1.72 10.02 4.18
C HIS A 174 0.46 9.25 3.81
N GLU A 175 -0.22 9.65 2.74
CA GLU A 175 -1.47 9.01 2.31
C GLU A 175 -1.25 7.55 1.86
N LEU A 176 -0.12 7.25 1.20
CA LEU A 176 0.23 5.87 0.87
C LEU A 176 0.46 4.99 2.10
N LYS A 177 0.85 5.58 3.24
CA LYS A 177 0.95 4.83 4.51
C LYS A 177 -0.43 4.39 4.98
N HIS A 178 -1.45 5.23 4.87
CA HIS A 178 -2.84 4.86 5.17
C HIS A 178 -3.37 3.83 4.18
N ALA A 179 -3.05 3.95 2.89
CA ALA A 179 -3.41 2.94 1.90
C ALA A 179 -2.86 1.55 2.27
N TYR A 180 -1.61 1.46 2.73
CA TYR A 180 -1.00 0.22 3.20
C TYR A 180 -1.57 -0.26 4.55
N GLN A 181 -1.89 0.66 5.46
CA GLN A 181 -2.61 0.33 6.69
C GLN A 181 -3.99 -0.27 6.39
N PHE A 182 -4.68 0.19 5.33
CA PHE A 182 -5.94 -0.41 4.88
C PHE A 182 -5.70 -1.80 4.28
N GLU A 183 -4.69 -1.94 3.41
CA GLU A 183 -4.30 -3.23 2.80
C GLU A 183 -4.06 -4.31 3.86
N THR A 184 -3.41 -3.93 4.97
CA THR A 184 -3.01 -4.84 6.04
C THR A 184 -4.02 -4.96 7.18
N GLY A 185 -5.19 -4.32 7.07
CA GLY A 185 -6.22 -4.38 8.11
C GLY A 185 -5.84 -3.68 9.43
N LYS A 186 -4.96 -2.68 9.37
CA LYS A 186 -4.71 -1.77 10.49
C LYS A 186 -5.79 -0.70 10.60
N ILE A 187 -6.24 -0.14 9.46
CA ILE A 187 -7.35 0.81 9.43
C ILE A 187 -8.57 0.24 8.69
N SER A 188 -9.72 0.83 8.97
CA SER A 188 -10.94 0.74 8.16
C SER A 188 -11.26 2.12 7.60
N LEU A 189 -12.04 2.17 6.51
CA LEU A 189 -12.45 3.42 5.87
C LEU A 189 -13.97 3.52 5.87
N GLY A 190 -14.52 4.73 5.96
CA GLY A 190 -15.96 4.95 5.83
C GLY A 190 -16.43 4.59 4.41
N TYR A 191 -17.58 3.93 4.28
CA TYR A 191 -18.11 3.56 2.94
C TYR A 191 -18.45 4.79 2.10
N SER A 192 -18.86 5.87 2.76
CA SER A 192 -19.16 7.17 2.13
C SER A 192 -17.94 8.11 2.06
N GLY A 193 -16.73 7.60 2.32
CA GLY A 193 -15.51 8.40 2.49
C GLY A 193 -15.15 8.65 3.94
N GLY A 194 -13.95 9.21 4.17
CA GLY A 194 -13.38 9.45 5.50
C GLY A 194 -12.90 8.20 6.23
N SER A 195 -12.47 8.40 7.49
CA SER A 195 -11.92 7.36 8.34
C SER A 195 -12.98 6.41 8.91
N GLY A 196 -12.64 5.14 9.07
CA GLY A 196 -13.46 4.14 9.75
C GLY A 196 -13.15 4.04 11.25
N SER A 197 -13.76 3.05 11.92
CA SER A 197 -13.68 2.88 13.37
C SER A 197 -12.33 2.38 13.89
N LEU A 198 -11.46 1.83 13.01
CA LEU A 198 -10.12 1.39 13.40
C LEU A 198 -9.08 2.50 13.34
N TYR A 199 -9.42 3.65 12.76
CA TYR A 199 -8.48 4.75 12.59
C TYR A 199 -8.23 5.47 13.92
N ASP A 200 -6.97 5.55 14.32
CA ASP A 200 -6.54 6.09 15.60
C ASP A 200 -5.28 6.97 15.49
N LEU A 201 -4.84 7.54 16.60
CA LEU A 201 -3.72 8.48 16.63
C LEU A 201 -2.39 7.85 16.19
N GLN A 202 -2.20 6.55 16.41
CA GLN A 202 -0.98 5.85 16.02
C GLN A 202 -0.85 5.77 14.50
N ASP A 203 -1.96 5.70 13.77
CA ASP A 203 -1.95 5.70 12.30
C ASP A 203 -1.35 7.00 11.76
N GLU A 204 -1.76 8.14 12.32
CA GLU A 204 -1.20 9.46 11.99
C GLU A 204 0.26 9.59 12.42
N VAL A 205 0.64 9.05 13.59
CA VAL A 205 2.04 9.04 14.02
C VAL A 205 2.91 8.28 13.00
N GLU A 206 2.49 7.10 12.57
CA GLU A 206 3.20 6.33 11.53
C GLU A 206 3.28 7.09 10.20
N ALA A 207 2.23 7.81 9.82
CA ALA A 207 2.18 8.57 8.58
C ALA A 207 3.05 9.85 8.61
N TYR A 208 3.07 10.60 9.72
CA TYR A 208 4.00 11.73 9.88
C TYR A 208 5.46 11.29 10.02
N GLN A 209 5.71 10.13 10.64
CA GLN A 209 7.05 9.50 10.63
C GLN A 209 7.47 9.14 9.20
N ARG A 210 6.53 8.66 8.38
CA ARG A 210 6.76 8.44 6.94
C ARG A 210 7.15 9.75 6.25
N SER A 211 6.43 10.85 6.45
CA SER A 211 6.81 12.16 5.88
C SER A 211 8.19 12.62 6.35
N GLN A 212 8.58 12.32 7.59
CA GLN A 212 9.92 12.64 8.08
C GLN A 212 11.04 11.93 7.29
N MET A 213 10.80 10.70 6.83
CA MET A 213 11.73 10.00 5.94
C MET A 213 11.88 10.68 4.56
N PHE A 214 10.93 11.53 4.16
CA PHE A 214 10.99 12.30 2.92
C PHE A 214 11.55 13.72 3.12
N GLY A 215 12.20 13.98 4.27
CA GLY A 215 12.90 15.23 4.55
C GLY A 215 12.05 16.29 5.27
N PHE A 216 10.84 15.95 5.69
CA PHE A 216 9.96 16.86 6.43
C PHE A 216 10.20 16.75 7.94
N TYR A 217 9.87 17.80 8.69
CA TYR A 217 10.03 17.82 10.15
C TYR A 217 11.42 17.35 10.66
N PRO A 218 12.54 17.81 10.07
CA PRO A 218 13.87 17.33 10.45
C PRO A 218 14.13 17.63 11.92
N GLY A 219 14.56 16.60 12.67
CA GLY A 219 14.86 16.71 14.11
C GLY A 219 13.64 16.70 15.03
N ALA A 220 12.41 16.67 14.51
CA ALA A 220 11.22 16.52 15.33
C ALA A 220 11.10 15.09 15.87
N ASN A 221 10.70 14.94 17.13
CA ASN A 221 10.32 13.65 17.71
C ASN A 221 8.82 13.40 17.47
N ILE A 222 8.49 12.72 16.36
CA ILE A 222 7.11 12.46 15.96
C ILE A 222 6.49 11.40 16.88
N THR A 223 5.72 11.88 17.85
CA THR A 223 4.98 11.11 18.86
C THR A 223 3.50 11.47 18.83
N GLY A 224 2.65 10.70 19.51
CA GLY A 224 1.22 11.03 19.65
C GLY A 224 1.02 12.47 20.15
N SER A 225 1.75 12.89 21.19
CA SER A 225 1.69 14.27 21.70
C SER A 225 2.11 15.32 20.68
N TRP A 226 3.12 15.01 19.85
CA TRP A 226 3.54 15.92 18.78
C TRP A 226 2.44 16.07 17.73
N VAL A 227 1.84 14.96 17.29
CA VAL A 227 0.77 14.94 16.29
C VAL A 227 -0.48 15.67 16.82
N THR A 228 -0.91 15.42 18.06
CA THR A 228 -2.07 16.12 18.63
C THR A 228 -1.84 17.63 18.73
N THR A 229 -0.65 18.04 19.13
CA THR A 229 -0.33 19.47 19.36
C THR A 229 -0.12 20.25 18.06
N ASN A 230 0.58 19.66 17.09
CA ASN A 230 1.01 20.37 15.89
C ASN A 230 0.11 20.13 14.67
N LYS A 231 -0.71 19.06 14.69
CA LYS A 231 -1.47 18.61 13.52
C LYS A 231 -2.98 18.50 13.74
N GLY A 232 -3.46 18.80 14.95
CA GLY A 232 -4.90 18.94 15.21
C GLY A 232 -5.65 17.64 15.47
N TYR A 233 -4.97 16.51 15.68
CA TYR A 233 -5.59 15.20 15.92
C TYR A 233 -5.89 14.91 17.41
N GLY A 234 -6.13 15.96 18.21
CA GLY A 234 -6.35 15.82 19.66
C GLY A 234 -7.57 14.99 20.07
N THR A 235 -8.51 14.77 19.15
CA THR A 235 -9.75 14.02 19.37
C THR A 235 -9.67 12.54 18.98
N LEU A 236 -8.57 12.08 18.37
CA LEU A 236 -8.41 10.68 17.98
C LEU A 236 -8.17 9.79 19.20
N GLY A 237 -8.62 8.53 19.10
CA GLY A 237 -8.31 7.49 20.07
C GLY A 237 -6.81 7.29 20.20
N LYS A 238 -6.31 7.13 21.43
CA LYS A 238 -4.86 6.95 21.70
C LYS A 238 -4.43 5.49 21.74
N THR A 239 -5.38 4.57 21.84
CA THR A 239 -5.14 3.14 21.85
C THR A 239 -5.13 2.63 20.43
N GLN A 240 -4.07 1.91 20.05
CA GLN A 240 -3.97 1.32 18.73
C GLN A 240 -5.02 0.22 18.52
N LEU A 241 -5.84 0.38 17.48
CA LEU A 241 -6.84 -0.57 17.04
C LEU A 241 -6.41 -1.20 15.71
N THR A 242 -6.74 -2.47 15.54
CA THR A 242 -6.50 -3.24 14.32
C THR A 242 -7.62 -4.26 14.17
N MET A 243 -7.69 -4.93 13.02
CA MET A 243 -8.59 -6.06 12.82
C MET A 243 -8.42 -7.16 13.87
N SER A 244 -7.21 -7.34 14.44
CA SER A 244 -6.92 -8.35 15.47
C SER A 244 -7.11 -7.88 16.91
N THR A 245 -7.37 -6.59 17.15
CA THR A 245 -7.49 -6.07 18.51
C THR A 245 -8.74 -6.67 19.19
N PRO A 246 -8.61 -7.28 20.39
CA PRO A 246 -9.77 -7.73 21.15
C PRO A 246 -10.67 -6.56 21.57
N GLU A 247 -11.98 -6.76 21.55
CA GLU A 247 -12.94 -5.72 21.96
C GLU A 247 -12.77 -5.31 23.43
N MET A 248 -12.47 -6.30 24.27
CA MET A 248 -12.19 -6.14 25.69
C MET A 248 -11.02 -7.04 26.07
N SER A 249 -10.37 -6.73 27.18
CA SER A 249 -9.31 -7.59 27.74
C SER A 249 -9.86 -9.01 27.96
N GLY A 250 -9.24 -10.00 27.33
CA GLY A 250 -9.66 -11.42 27.40
C GLY A 250 -10.80 -11.82 26.47
N ALA A 251 -11.32 -10.92 25.64
CA ALA A 251 -12.35 -11.27 24.65
C ALA A 251 -11.78 -12.14 23.52
N THR A 252 -12.55 -13.13 23.08
CA THR A 252 -12.26 -13.92 21.87
C THR A 252 -12.74 -13.24 20.58
N VAL A 253 -13.59 -12.22 20.71
CA VAL A 253 -14.11 -11.43 19.59
C VAL A 253 -13.24 -10.19 19.39
N THR A 254 -12.85 -9.99 18.14
CA THR A 254 -12.02 -8.85 17.72
C THR A 254 -12.87 -7.73 17.14
N TYR A 255 -12.31 -6.51 17.08
CA TYR A 255 -12.91 -5.41 16.31
C TYR A 255 -13.14 -5.81 14.85
N GLY A 256 -12.24 -6.61 14.27
CA GLY A 256 -12.39 -7.13 12.92
C GLY A 256 -13.62 -8.02 12.75
N ASP A 257 -13.88 -8.92 13.71
CA ASP A 257 -15.08 -9.77 13.69
C ASP A 257 -16.37 -8.96 13.70
N GLN A 258 -16.41 -7.89 14.49
CA GLN A 258 -17.57 -6.99 14.55
C GLN A 258 -17.80 -6.25 13.24
N ILE A 259 -16.73 -5.74 12.64
CA ILE A 259 -16.80 -5.03 11.36
C ILE A 259 -17.31 -5.97 10.27
N LYS A 260 -16.75 -7.19 10.18
CA LYS A 260 -17.21 -8.23 9.24
C LYS A 260 -18.68 -8.58 9.46
N ALA A 261 -19.11 -8.79 10.71
CA ALA A 261 -20.50 -9.10 11.05
C ALA A 261 -21.46 -7.95 10.70
N SER A 262 -21.03 -6.70 10.91
CA SER A 262 -21.76 -5.50 10.52
C SER A 262 -21.93 -5.42 9.00
N ILE A 263 -20.86 -5.63 8.23
CA ILE A 263 -20.91 -5.65 6.76
C ILE A 263 -21.84 -6.76 6.26
N TYR A 264 -21.74 -7.97 6.82
CA TYR A 264 -22.62 -9.09 6.50
C TYR A 264 -24.10 -8.74 6.76
N SER A 265 -24.41 -8.17 7.93
CA SER A 265 -25.76 -7.74 8.28
C SER A 265 -26.32 -6.69 7.31
N LYS A 266 -25.47 -5.78 6.83
CA LYS A 266 -25.82 -4.77 5.83
C LYS A 266 -26.09 -5.39 4.46
N GLY A 267 -25.28 -6.36 4.05
CA GLY A 267 -25.52 -7.17 2.85
C GLY A 267 -26.85 -7.90 2.88
N LYS A 268 -27.19 -8.53 4.02
CA LYS A 268 -28.50 -9.18 4.24
C LYS A 268 -29.67 -8.20 4.15
N ALA A 269 -29.47 -6.95 4.57
CA ALA A 269 -30.47 -5.90 4.51
C ALA A 269 -30.54 -5.18 3.15
N GLY A 270 -29.65 -5.50 2.19
CA GLY A 270 -29.54 -4.78 0.92
C GLY A 270 -29.16 -3.29 1.08
N LYS A 271 -28.48 -2.94 2.17
CA LYS A 271 -28.06 -1.57 2.48
C LYS A 271 -26.55 -1.44 2.33
N PRO A 272 -26.00 -0.26 1.99
CA PRO A 272 -24.55 -0.07 1.99
C PRO A 272 -23.99 -0.28 3.41
N PRO A 273 -22.75 -0.81 3.55
CA PRO A 273 -22.10 -0.89 4.84
C PRO A 273 -21.77 0.51 5.37
N PHE A 274 -21.53 0.63 6.67
CA PHE A 274 -21.12 1.92 7.25
C PHE A 274 -19.65 2.22 6.98
N GLN A 275 -18.83 1.18 6.97
CA GLN A 275 -17.40 1.22 6.74
C GLN A 275 -16.97 -0.03 5.98
N VAL A 276 -15.78 0.03 5.41
CA VAL A 276 -15.16 -1.04 4.65
C VAL A 276 -13.78 -1.38 5.23
N ILE A 277 -13.40 -2.62 4.97
CA ILE A 277 -12.08 -3.20 5.21
C ILE A 277 -11.62 -3.82 3.90
N LYS A 278 -10.35 -4.23 3.82
CA LYS A 278 -9.86 -5.01 2.70
C LYS A 278 -10.77 -6.23 2.46
N ASP A 279 -11.18 -6.43 1.21
CA ASP A 279 -12.06 -7.52 0.76
C ASP A 279 -13.46 -7.55 1.41
N TRP A 280 -13.98 -6.39 1.85
CA TRP A 280 -15.30 -6.28 2.48
C TRP A 280 -16.46 -6.93 1.69
N GLN A 281 -16.35 -6.96 0.35
CA GLN A 281 -17.37 -7.53 -0.53
C GLN A 281 -17.64 -9.00 -0.25
N ILE A 282 -16.66 -9.74 0.29
CA ILE A 282 -16.82 -11.16 0.66
C ILE A 282 -17.97 -11.31 1.66
N TRP A 283 -17.90 -10.58 2.78
CA TRP A 283 -18.91 -10.66 3.83
C TRP A 283 -20.23 -10.02 3.40
N TYR A 284 -20.18 -8.96 2.61
CA TYR A 284 -21.38 -8.33 2.06
C TYR A 284 -22.18 -9.31 1.20
N ASN A 285 -21.50 -9.96 0.25
CA ASN A 285 -22.12 -10.90 -0.69
C ASN A 285 -22.61 -12.17 0.02
N GLN A 286 -21.93 -12.66 1.05
CA GLN A 286 -22.44 -13.73 1.91
C GLN A 286 -23.79 -13.36 2.53
N GLY A 287 -23.90 -12.13 3.06
CA GLY A 287 -25.15 -11.61 3.62
C GLY A 287 -26.26 -11.51 2.57
N THR A 288 -25.95 -10.96 1.40
CA THR A 288 -26.91 -10.81 0.29
C THR A 288 -27.40 -12.15 -0.26
N SER A 289 -26.53 -13.17 -0.29
CA SER A 289 -26.86 -14.51 -0.78
C SER A 289 -27.49 -15.41 0.29
N GLY A 290 -27.63 -14.95 1.54
CA GLY A 290 -28.17 -15.74 2.65
C GLY A 290 -27.27 -16.90 3.10
N GLN A 291 -25.99 -16.89 2.71
CA GLN A 291 -25.00 -17.85 3.17
C GLN A 291 -24.71 -17.65 4.66
N PRO A 292 -24.35 -18.70 5.42
CA PRO A 292 -23.96 -18.53 6.82
C PRO A 292 -22.74 -17.60 6.94
N PHE A 293 -22.74 -16.75 7.96
CA PHE A 293 -21.60 -15.89 8.25
C PHE A 293 -20.40 -16.73 8.68
N ILE A 294 -19.29 -16.62 7.96
CA ILE A 294 -18.03 -17.28 8.27
C ILE A 294 -17.04 -16.19 8.71
N LYS A 295 -16.49 -16.35 9.92
CA LYS A 295 -15.53 -15.43 10.55
C LYS A 295 -14.18 -15.46 9.84
#